data_AF-A0A1F7MWD6-F1
#
_entry.id   AF-A0A1F7MWD6-F1
#
_cell.length_a   1.000
_cell.length_b   1.000
_cell.length_c   1.000
_cell.angle_alpha   90.00
_cell.angle_beta   90.00
_cell.angle_gamma   90.00
#
_symmetry.space_group_name_H-M   'P 1'
#
loop_
_entity.id
_entity.type
_entity.pdbx_description
1 polymer ?
#
loop_
_entity_poly.entity_id
_entity_poly.type
_entity_poly.pdbx_seq_one_letter_code
_entity_poly.pdbx_strand_id
1 'polypeptide(L)'
;MGVDVHGRDSTKAACRAVADAIRHSSLPLLRPYLEGGGRILVDVTVGVPDPDAVDVERVQRELPVGEVTVCAVEGGLRVPGADTLLACAAITVCVEDARD
;
A
#
# COMPACT_ATOMS: atom_id res chain seq x y z
N MET A 1 -8.88 1.87 -2.81
CA MET A 1 -8.87 3.27 -3.29
C MET A 1 -8.75 4.22 -2.11
N GLY A 2 -8.01 5.31 -2.26
CA GLY A 2 -7.82 6.31 -1.22
C GLY A 2 -8.02 7.72 -1.73
N VAL A 3 -8.44 8.63 -0.86
CA VAL A 3 -8.71 10.02 -1.19
C VAL A 3 -8.13 10.93 -0.13
N ASP A 4 -7.47 12.01 -0.53
CA ASP A 4 -7.34 13.21 0.29
C ASP A 4 -8.20 14.31 -0.32
N VAL A 5 -9.09 14.92 0.47
CA VAL A 5 -10.11 15.85 -0.07
C VAL A 5 -9.63 17.29 -0.15
N HIS A 6 -8.74 17.71 0.76
CA HIS A 6 -8.44 19.14 0.97
C HIS A 6 -6.96 19.44 1.21
N GLY A 7 -6.09 18.44 1.34
CA GLY A 7 -4.70 18.64 1.74
C GLY A 7 -3.72 18.67 0.57
N ARG A 8 -4.15 18.24 -0.64
CA ARG A 8 -3.23 17.88 -1.73
C ARG A 8 -2.15 16.90 -1.26
N ASP A 9 -2.50 16.05 -0.30
CA ASP A 9 -1.56 15.16 0.39
C ASP A 9 -1.58 13.77 -0.26
N SER A 10 -0.63 13.55 -1.18
CA SER A 10 -0.45 12.28 -1.89
C SER A 10 -0.15 11.13 -0.94
N THR A 11 0.55 11.39 0.17
CA THR A 11 0.83 10.39 1.21
C THR A 11 -0.47 9.94 1.89
N LYS A 12 -1.33 10.88 2.29
CA LYS A 12 -2.60 10.55 2.94
C LYS A 12 -3.55 9.82 2.00
N ALA A 13 -3.60 10.20 0.73
CA ALA A 13 -4.36 9.46 -0.29
C ALA A 13 -3.80 8.03 -0.44
N ALA A 14 -2.48 7.86 -0.50
CA ALA A 14 -1.80 6.56 -0.59
C ALA A 14 -2.08 5.65 0.61
N CYS A 15 -1.87 6.14 1.84
CA CYS A 15 -2.17 5.39 3.07
C CYS A 15 -3.62 4.90 3.09
N ARG A 16 -4.56 5.76 2.72
CA ARG A 16 -5.98 5.40 2.63
C ARG A 16 -6.23 4.33 1.58
N ALA A 17 -5.53 4.37 0.45
CA ALA A 17 -5.66 3.38 -0.60
C ALA A 17 -5.18 1.99 -0.17
N VAL A 18 -4.06 1.93 0.56
CA VAL A 18 -3.51 0.69 1.13
C VAL A 18 -4.43 0.15 2.23
N ALA A 19 -4.85 1.00 3.17
CA ALA A 19 -5.77 0.62 4.24
C ALA A 19 -7.10 0.06 3.70
N ASP A 20 -7.64 0.69 2.66
CA ASP A 20 -8.84 0.22 1.95
C ASP A 20 -8.61 -1.17 1.31
N ALA A 21 -7.49 -1.37 0.62
CA ALA A 21 -7.18 -2.65 -0.04
C ALA A 21 -7.08 -3.83 0.95
N ILE A 22 -6.46 -3.63 2.12
CA ILE A 22 -6.29 -4.70 3.10
C ILE A 22 -7.51 -4.93 3.98
N ARG A 23 -8.33 -3.90 4.22
CA ARG A 23 -9.51 -4.00 5.11
C ARG A 23 -10.55 -5.00 4.60
N HIS A 24 -10.59 -5.23 3.29
CA HIS A 24 -11.54 -6.14 2.65
C HIS A 24 -11.00 -7.56 2.44
N SER A 25 -9.76 -7.83 2.87
CA SER A 25 -9.07 -9.10 2.66
C SER A 25 -8.72 -9.76 3.99
N SER A 26 -8.80 -11.09 4.04
CA SER A 26 -8.31 -11.87 5.19
C SER A 26 -7.48 -13.03 4.66
N LEU A 27 -6.23 -13.12 5.12
CA LEU A 27 -5.25 -14.12 4.66
C LEU A 27 -4.72 -14.95 5.85
N PRO A 28 -5.59 -15.68 6.58
CA PRO A 28 -5.17 -16.50 7.72
C PRO A 28 -4.17 -17.60 7.31
N LEU A 29 -4.17 -17.99 6.03
CA LEU A 29 -3.24 -18.97 5.45
C LEU A 29 -1.77 -18.58 5.56
N LEU A 30 -1.46 -17.30 5.81
CA LEU A 30 -0.09 -16.81 5.91
C LEU A 30 0.58 -17.13 7.25
N ARG A 31 -0.21 -17.35 8.33
CA ARG A 31 0.34 -17.57 9.68
C ARG A 31 1.22 -18.83 9.78
N PRO A 32 0.81 -20.01 9.27
CA PRO A 32 1.63 -21.21 9.36
C PRO A 32 3.00 -21.06 8.69
N TYR A 33 3.10 -20.27 7.63
CA TYR A 33 4.38 -20.02 6.95
C TYR A 33 5.34 -19.22 7.84
N LEU A 34 4.86 -18.17 8.52
CA LEU A 34 5.66 -17.42 9.49
C LEU A 34 6.08 -18.29 10.69
N GLU A 35 5.15 -19.09 11.22
CA GLU A 35 5.42 -20.01 12.33
C GLU A 35 6.43 -21.10 11.93
N GLY A 36 6.44 -21.49 10.67
CA GLY A 36 7.42 -22.40 10.07
C GLY A 36 8.77 -21.77 9.73
N GLY A 37 8.98 -20.49 10.05
CA GLY A 37 10.22 -19.75 9.78
C GLY A 37 10.33 -19.19 8.35
N GLY A 38 9.26 -19.29 7.55
CA GLY A 38 9.18 -18.68 6.23
C GLY A 38 9.01 -17.15 6.30
N ARG A 39 9.17 -16.50 5.16
CA ARG A 39 9.09 -15.05 5.00
C ARG A 39 7.84 -14.68 4.21
N ILE A 40 7.26 -13.52 4.54
CA ILE A 40 6.19 -12.92 3.75
C ILE A 40 6.75 -11.65 3.12
N LEU A 41 6.72 -11.59 1.80
CA LEU A 41 7.11 -10.41 1.03
C LEU A 41 5.85 -9.72 0.54
N VAL A 42 5.80 -8.39 0.70
CA VAL A 42 4.65 -7.58 0.30
C VAL A 42 5.10 -6.45 -0.61
N ASP A 43 4.69 -6.51 -1.86
CA ASP A 43 4.96 -5.46 -2.83
C ASP A 43 3.71 -4.60 -3.02
N VAL A 44 3.85 -3.32 -2.70
CA VAL A 44 2.80 -2.31 -2.82
C VAL A 44 3.14 -1.38 -3.97
N THR A 45 2.26 -1.30 -4.96
CA THR A 45 2.29 -0.25 -5.97
C THR A 45 1.16 0.74 -5.71
N VAL A 46 1.49 2.01 -5.56
CA VAL A 46 0.51 3.08 -5.38
C VAL A 46 0.53 4.01 -6.59
N GLY A 47 -0.57 4.06 -7.34
CA GLY A 47 -0.79 5.06 -8.38
C GLY A 47 -1.43 6.31 -7.80
N VAL A 48 -0.72 7.43 -7.77
CA VAL A 48 -1.17 8.70 -7.16
C VAL A 48 -0.54 9.89 -7.88
N PRO A 49 -1.20 11.07 -7.93
CA PRO A 49 -0.56 12.28 -8.43
C PRO A 49 0.62 12.68 -7.55
N ASP A 50 1.69 13.21 -8.14
CA ASP A 50 2.89 13.64 -7.40
C ASP A 50 3.49 12.51 -6.53
N PRO A 51 3.88 11.39 -7.15
CA PRO A 51 4.35 10.19 -6.44
C PRO A 51 5.65 10.44 -5.66
N ASP A 52 6.49 11.38 -6.11
CA ASP A 52 7.75 11.72 -5.45
C ASP A 52 7.54 12.39 -4.08
N ALA A 53 6.35 12.96 -3.83
CA ALA A 53 5.96 13.56 -2.56
C ALA A 53 5.40 12.53 -1.54
N VAL A 54 5.34 11.25 -1.89
CA VAL A 54 4.81 10.19 -1.02
C VAL A 54 5.85 9.79 0.02
N ASP A 55 5.49 9.88 1.30
CA ASP A 55 6.22 9.26 2.41
C ASP A 55 5.97 7.75 2.39
N VAL A 56 6.87 7.04 1.71
CA VAL A 56 6.81 5.58 1.54
C VAL A 56 6.86 4.83 2.86
N GLU A 57 7.58 5.33 3.87
CA GLU A 57 7.65 4.68 5.17
C GLU A 57 6.31 4.75 5.90
N ARG A 58 5.60 5.88 5.78
CA ARG A 58 4.26 6.02 6.34
C ARG A 58 3.26 5.10 5.66
N VAL A 59 3.39 4.90 4.35
CA VAL A 59 2.57 3.93 3.61
C VAL A 59 2.89 2.49 4.05
N GLN A 60 4.17 2.15 4.24
CA GLN A 60 4.59 0.82 4.73
C GLN A 60 3.94 0.45 6.07
N ARG A 61 3.83 1.42 6.98
CA ARG A 61 3.25 1.22 8.33
C ARG A 61 1.75 0.89 8.32
N GLU A 62 1.05 1.04 7.19
CA GLU A 62 -0.35 0.61 7.05
C GLU A 62 -0.49 -0.92 6.99
N LEU A 63 0.58 -1.65 6.66
CA LEU A 63 0.57 -3.11 6.55
C LEU A 63 0.96 -3.77 7.89
N PRO A 64 0.19 -4.76 8.36
CA PRO A 64 0.38 -5.31 9.71
C PRO A 64 1.53 -6.32 9.82
N VAL A 65 1.92 -6.96 8.71
CA VAL A 65 2.92 -8.04 8.68
C VAL A 65 3.64 -8.08 7.34
N GLY A 66 4.83 -8.69 7.33
CA GLY A 66 5.63 -8.93 6.13
C GLY A 66 6.75 -7.90 5.92
N GLU A 67 7.65 -8.24 5.00
CA GLU A 67 8.69 -7.36 4.51
C GLU A 67 8.11 -6.54 3.35
N VAL A 68 7.92 -5.24 3.59
CA VAL A 68 7.11 -4.39 2.71
C VAL A 68 7.99 -3.52 1.83
N THR A 69 7.82 -3.64 0.52
CA THR A 69 8.35 -2.71 -0.47
C THR A 69 7.21 -1.85 -1.00
N VAL A 70 7.36 -0.52 -0.94
CA VAL A 70 6.38 0.42 -1.51
C VAL A 70 7.00 1.14 -2.70
N CYS A 71 6.28 1.15 -3.81
CA CYS A 71 6.60 1.90 -5.01
C CYS A 71 5.44 2.84 -5.33
N ALA A 72 5.67 4.15 -5.21
CA ALA A 72 4.74 5.17 -5.69
C ALA A 72 5.03 5.43 -7.16
N VAL A 73 3.97 5.46 -7.99
CA VAL A 73 4.03 5.73 -9.42
C VAL A 73 3.00 6.77 -9.79
N GLU A 74 3.25 7.51 -10.87
CA GLU A 74 2.29 8.48 -11.39
C GLU A 74 0.98 7.77 -11.75
N GLY A 75 -0.16 8.30 -11.29
CA GLY A 75 -1.46 7.70 -11.52
C GLY A 75 -2.57 8.35 -10.69
N GLY A 76 -3.64 7.59 -10.43
CA GLY A 76 -4.77 8.10 -9.66
C GLY A 76 -5.50 9.25 -10.36
N LEU A 77 -5.92 10.27 -9.61
CA LEU A 77 -6.56 11.46 -10.16
C LEU A 77 -6.32 12.70 -9.30
N ARG A 78 -5.85 13.79 -9.93
CA ARG A 78 -5.93 15.14 -9.39
C ARG A 78 -7.22 15.77 -9.90
N VAL A 79 -8.16 16.09 -9.01
CA VAL A 79 -9.44 16.67 -9.41
C VAL A 79 -9.21 18.11 -9.90
N PRO A 80 -9.58 18.46 -11.15
CA PRO A 80 -9.42 19.82 -11.66
C PRO A 80 -10.19 20.85 -10.82
N GLY A 81 -9.53 21.94 -10.45
CA GLY A 81 -10.15 23.03 -9.70
C GLY A 81 -10.43 22.71 -8.22
N ALA A 82 -9.91 21.60 -7.69
CA ALA A 82 -10.04 21.22 -6.29
C ALA A 82 -8.71 20.72 -5.71
N ASP A 83 -8.67 20.61 -4.38
CA ASP A 83 -7.52 20.09 -3.64
C ASP A 83 -7.54 18.57 -3.48
N THR A 84 -8.54 17.92 -4.09
CA THR A 84 -8.79 16.49 -3.96
C THR A 84 -7.80 15.67 -4.80
N LEU A 85 -7.14 14.72 -4.15
CA LEU A 85 -6.30 13.69 -4.78
C LEU A 85 -6.88 12.30 -4.52
N LEU A 86 -6.89 11.47 -5.56
CA LEU A 86 -7.28 10.06 -5.50
C LEU A 86 -6.04 9.19 -5.74
N ALA A 87 -5.93 8.10 -4.99
CA ALA A 87 -4.89 7.09 -5.15
C ALA A 87 -5.49 5.69 -5.34
N CYS A 88 -4.87 4.90 -6.21
CA CYS A 88 -5.10 3.47 -6.37
C CYS A 88 -3.95 2.70 -5.73
N ALA A 89 -4.22 1.55 -5.10
CA ALA A 89 -3.18 0.68 -4.59
C ALA A 89 -3.39 -0.76 -5.10
N ALA A 90 -2.29 -1.40 -5.49
CA ALA A 90 -2.20 -2.83 -5.76
C ALA A 90 -1.21 -3.43 -4.78
N ILE A 91 -1.59 -4.56 -4.17
CA ILE A 91 -0.78 -5.23 -3.14
C ILE A 91 -0.60 -6.68 -3.60
N THR A 92 0.64 -7.07 -3.83
CA THR A 92 1.03 -8.45 -4.15
C THR A 92 1.68 -9.05 -2.91
N VAL A 93 1.29 -10.28 -2.58
CA VAL A 93 1.83 -11.02 -1.43
C VAL A 93 2.49 -12.29 -1.93
N CYS A 94 3.75 -12.47 -1.58
CA CYS A 94 4.54 -13.66 -1.85
C CYS A 94 4.98 -14.29 -0.53
N VAL A 95 5.16 -15.61 -0.54
CA VAL A 95 5.66 -16.37 0.60
C VAL A 95 6.90 -17.13 0.15
N GLU A 96 7.97 -17.03 0.94
CA GLU A 96 9.19 -17.83 0.78
C GLU A 96 9.26 -18.84 1.91
N ASP A 97 9.42 -20.12 1.59
CA ASP A 97 9.59 -21.16 2.60
C ASP A 97 11.01 -21.15 3.16
N ALA A 98 11.18 -21.52 4.43
CA ALA A 98 12.48 -21.57 5.10
C ALA A 98 13.44 -22.66 4.55
N ARG A 99 13.01 -23.45 3.56
CA ARG A 99 13.73 -24.63 3.06
C ARG A 99 14.38 -24.43 1.69
N ASP A 100 14.19 -23.27 1.07
CA ASP A 100 14.78 -22.88 -0.21
C ASP A 100 15.89 -21.82 -0.03
#